data_AF-A0A9P6IP18-F1
#
_entry.id   AF-A0A9P6IP18-F1
#
_cell.length_a   1.000
_cell.length_b   1.000
_cell.length_c   1.000
_cell.angle_alpha   90.00
_cell.angle_beta   90.00
_cell.angle_gamma   90.00
#
_symmetry.space_group_name_H-M   'P 1'
#
loop_
_entity.id
_entity.type
_entity.pdbx_description
1 polymer ?
#
loop_
_entity_poly.entity_id
_entity_poly.type
_entity_poly.pdbx_seq_one_letter_code
_entity_poly.pdbx_strand_id
1 'polypeptide(L)'
;MVQRLLKLCEEVKETMQRMTEEESGHEAARQVRKLEDNLLTDGELQIARELITILEPMHHFTNLVGSVKFPAISKVYPLIWDMLHGQGINPNLITEAGQGVRRVLMEQIRRRWPMDRISDEALIATFLNSAARHHALLQTPQERNGLNDLLTTHAQ
;
A
#
# COMPACT_ATOMS: atom_id res chain seq x y z
N MET A 1 -6.21 -11.56 8.95
CA MET A 1 -7.36 -11.00 9.71
C MET A 1 -8.34 -10.30 8.78
N VAL A 2 -7.86 -9.40 7.91
CA VAL A 2 -8.68 -8.66 6.93
C VAL A 2 -9.36 -9.54 5.88
N GLN A 3 -8.65 -10.49 5.25
CA GLN A 3 -9.26 -11.45 4.32
C GLN A 3 -10.34 -12.32 4.97
N ARG A 4 -10.21 -12.63 6.27
CA ARG A 4 -11.25 -13.35 7.02
C ARG A 4 -12.50 -12.49 7.21
N LEU A 5 -12.34 -11.18 7.40
CA LEU A 5 -13.42 -10.21 7.56
C LEU A 5 -14.20 -10.01 6.25
N LEU A 6 -13.49 -9.88 5.13
CA LEU A 6 -14.11 -9.80 3.80
C LEU A 6 -14.87 -11.07 3.45
N LYS A 7 -14.30 -12.24 3.73
CA LYS A 7 -14.94 -13.54 3.51
C LYS A 7 -16.20 -13.70 4.38
N LEU A 8 -16.13 -13.27 5.64
CA LEU A 8 -17.28 -13.29 6.55
C LEU A 8 -18.42 -12.40 6.03
N CYS A 9 -18.12 -11.22 5.50
CA CYS A 9 -19.15 -10.35 4.90
C CYS A 9 -19.83 -11.00 3.69
N GLU A 10 -19.08 -11.70 2.83
CA GLU A 10 -19.63 -12.43 1.69
C GLU A 10 -20.51 -13.61 2.14
N GLU A 11 -20.05 -14.40 3.12
CA GLU A 11 -20.82 -15.52 3.70
C GLU A 11 -22.11 -15.05 4.38
N VAL A 12 -22.10 -13.89 5.07
CA VAL A 12 -23.30 -13.30 5.68
C VAL A 12 -24.30 -12.86 4.60
N LYS A 13 -23.83 -12.25 3.51
CA LYS A 13 -24.71 -11.86 2.38
C LYS A 13 -25.37 -13.08 1.72
N GLU A 14 -24.62 -14.15 1.47
CA GLU A 14 -25.18 -15.40 0.93
C GLU A 14 -26.21 -16.03 1.87
N THR A 15 -25.97 -15.97 3.19
CA THR A 15 -26.87 -16.54 4.19
C THR A 15 -28.17 -15.75 4.25
N MET A 16 -28.11 -14.42 4.17
CA MET A 16 -29.29 -13.57 4.08
C MET A 16 -30.11 -13.86 2.84
N GLN A 17 -29.45 -14.01 1.68
CA GLN A 17 -30.11 -14.34 0.42
C GLN A 17 -30.90 -15.64 0.54
N ARG A 18 -30.28 -16.69 1.10
CA ARG A 18 -30.94 -17.98 1.40
C ARG A 18 -32.12 -17.85 2.37
N MET A 19 -31.99 -17.07 3.44
CA MET A 19 -33.10 -16.84 4.38
C MET A 19 -34.31 -16.17 3.72
N THR A 20 -34.09 -15.23 2.79
CA THR A 20 -35.18 -14.62 2.00
C THR A 20 -35.85 -15.59 1.01
N GLU A 21 -35.11 -16.57 0.49
CA GLU A 21 -35.61 -17.54 -0.48
C GLU A 21 -36.33 -18.74 0.18
N GLU A 22 -35.84 -19.20 1.34
CA GLU A 22 -36.33 -20.40 2.03
C GLU A 22 -37.37 -20.10 3.13
N GLU A 23 -37.28 -18.96 3.83
CA GLU A 23 -38.17 -18.59 4.94
C GLU A 23 -39.07 -17.39 4.59
N SER A 24 -40.26 -17.67 4.05
CA SER A 24 -41.29 -16.65 3.75
C SER A 24 -42.08 -16.20 5.00
N GLY A 25 -41.38 -15.90 6.09
CA GLY A 25 -41.95 -15.49 7.38
C GLY A 25 -41.72 -14.02 7.71
N HIS A 26 -42.69 -13.37 8.37
CA HIS A 26 -42.57 -11.99 8.87
C HIS A 26 -41.38 -11.80 9.83
N GLU A 27 -41.00 -12.87 10.53
CA GLU A 27 -39.88 -12.89 11.47
C GLU A 27 -38.52 -12.99 10.77
N ALA A 28 -38.41 -13.80 9.71
CA ALA A 28 -37.24 -13.86 8.84
C ALA A 28 -36.98 -12.51 8.16
N ALA A 29 -38.02 -11.87 7.62
CA ALA A 29 -37.93 -10.53 7.04
C ALA A 29 -37.45 -9.46 8.04
N ARG A 30 -37.85 -9.58 9.31
CA ARG A 30 -37.42 -8.67 10.38
C ARG A 30 -35.96 -8.90 10.78
N GLN A 31 -35.50 -10.14 10.76
CA GLN A 31 -34.10 -10.49 11.02
C GLN A 31 -33.18 -10.06 9.87
N VAL A 32 -33.60 -10.27 8.61
CA VAL A 32 -32.88 -9.79 7.42
C VAL A 32 -32.71 -8.28 7.44
N ARG A 33 -33.78 -7.50 7.70
CA ARG A 33 -33.67 -6.03 7.82
C ARG A 33 -32.69 -5.58 8.90
N LYS A 34 -32.73 -6.23 10.07
CA LYS A 34 -31.76 -5.93 11.14
C LYS A 34 -30.32 -6.25 10.71
N LEU A 35 -30.12 -7.29 9.91
CA LEU A 35 -28.81 -7.64 9.37
C LEU A 35 -28.36 -6.65 8.28
N GLU A 36 -29.26 -6.20 7.40
CA GLU A 36 -28.99 -5.14 6.42
C GLU A 36 -28.54 -3.84 7.10
N ASP A 37 -29.22 -3.43 8.18
CA ASP A 37 -28.87 -2.23 8.95
C ASP A 37 -27.47 -2.32 9.61
N ASN A 38 -26.93 -3.53 9.81
CA ASN A 38 -25.63 -3.76 10.43
C ASN A 38 -24.52 -4.07 9.41
N LEU A 39 -24.86 -4.28 8.14
CA LEU A 39 -23.91 -4.58 7.10
C LEU A 39 -23.44 -3.29 6.44
N LEU A 40 -22.14 -3.26 6.13
CA LEU A 40 -21.57 -2.22 5.29
C LEU A 40 -22.22 -2.31 3.90
N THR A 41 -22.62 -1.16 3.39
CA THR A 41 -23.03 -1.01 1.99
C THR A 41 -21.88 -1.40 1.06
N ASP A 42 -22.19 -1.71 -0.20
CA ASP A 42 -21.16 -2.05 -1.19
C ASP A 42 -20.13 -0.93 -1.37
N GLY A 43 -20.58 0.33 -1.27
CA GLY A 43 -19.70 1.49 -1.29
C GLY A 43 -18.74 1.52 -0.08
N GLU A 44 -19.24 1.28 1.13
CA GLU A 44 -18.42 1.25 2.34
C GLU A 44 -17.45 0.06 2.36
N LEU A 45 -17.88 -1.11 1.86
CA LEU A 45 -17.00 -2.27 1.67
C LEU A 45 -15.87 -1.95 0.69
N GLN A 46 -16.18 -1.26 -0.40
CA GLN A 46 -15.17 -0.86 -1.38
C GLN A 46 -14.18 0.15 -0.78
N ILE A 47 -14.66 1.14 -0.02
CA ILE A 47 -13.80 2.07 0.73
C ILE A 47 -12.89 1.29 1.69
N ALA A 48 -13.45 0.35 2.46
CA ALA A 48 -12.67 -0.47 3.38
C ALA A 48 -11.57 -1.26 2.64
N ARG A 49 -11.90 -1.92 1.53
CA ARG A 49 -10.94 -2.65 0.68
C ARG A 49 -9.80 -1.75 0.18
N GLU A 50 -10.12 -0.53 -0.23
CA GLU A 50 -9.13 0.44 -0.68
C GLU A 50 -8.24 0.92 0.47
N LEU A 51 -8.81 1.21 1.64
CA LEU A 51 -8.04 1.58 2.82
C LEU A 51 -7.07 0.48 3.24
N ILE A 52 -7.51 -0.79 3.22
CA ILE A 52 -6.65 -1.95 3.47
C ILE A 52 -5.49 -1.96 2.48
N THR A 53 -5.78 -1.79 1.19
CA THR A 53 -4.77 -1.78 0.12
C THR A 53 -3.74 -0.66 0.31
N ILE A 54 -4.15 0.49 0.84
CA ILE A 54 -3.26 1.61 1.17
C ILE A 54 -2.41 1.29 2.41
N LEU A 55 -2.99 0.65 3.42
CA LEU A 55 -2.37 0.41 4.72
C LEU A 55 -1.40 -0.78 4.72
N GLU A 56 -1.61 -1.78 3.86
CA GLU A 56 -0.79 -2.99 3.81
C GLU A 56 0.71 -2.70 3.55
N PRO A 57 1.09 -1.84 2.58
CA PRO A 57 2.48 -1.40 2.42
C PRO A 57 3.05 -0.70 3.65
N MET A 58 2.22 0.10 4.35
CA MET A 58 2.65 0.81 5.57
C MET A 58 2.90 -0.18 6.73
N HIS A 59 2.06 -1.21 6.84
CA HIS A 59 2.27 -2.27 7.81
C HIS A 59 3.58 -3.01 7.54
N HIS A 60 3.86 -3.36 6.28
CA HIS A 60 5.11 -4.00 5.90
C HIS A 60 6.33 -3.12 6.23
N PHE A 61 6.28 -1.84 5.86
CA PHE A 61 7.30 -0.85 6.21
C PHE A 61 7.54 -0.80 7.72
N THR A 62 6.47 -0.71 8.52
CA THR A 62 6.55 -0.62 9.98
C THR A 62 7.13 -1.88 10.59
N ASN A 63 6.83 -3.07 10.06
CA ASN A 63 7.47 -4.30 10.53
C ASN A 63 8.96 -4.35 10.18
N LEU A 64 9.35 -3.92 8.98
CA LEU A 64 10.76 -3.92 8.57
C LEU A 64 11.61 -2.91 9.35
N VAL A 65 11.07 -1.72 9.61
CA VAL A 65 11.76 -0.62 10.29
C VAL A 65 11.62 -0.74 11.81
N GLY A 66 10.46 -1.16 12.31
CA GLY A 66 10.12 -1.23 13.73
C GLY A 66 10.52 -2.54 14.42
N SER A 67 10.83 -3.61 13.70
CA SER A 67 11.29 -4.89 14.31
C SER A 67 12.68 -4.82 14.93
N VAL A 68 13.42 -3.73 14.70
CA VAL A 68 14.78 -3.54 15.20
C VAL A 68 14.83 -2.29 16.08
N LYS A 69 15.52 -2.39 17.23
CA LYS A 69 15.70 -1.26 18.17
C LYS A 69 16.29 -0.01 17.51
N PHE A 70 17.08 -0.20 16.44
CA PHE A 70 17.65 0.84 15.61
C PHE A 70 17.51 0.45 14.13
N PRO A 71 16.48 0.92 13.42
CA PRO A 71 16.37 0.67 11.99
C PRO A 71 17.57 1.27 11.25
N ALA A 72 18.22 0.44 10.43
CA ALA A 72 19.32 0.90 9.61
C ALA A 72 18.79 1.83 8.52
N ILE A 73 19.32 3.05 8.44
CA ILE A 73 18.94 4.06 7.43
C ILE A 73 19.09 3.53 6.00
N SER A 74 20.02 2.59 5.79
CA SER A 74 20.28 1.85 4.55
C SER A 74 19.13 0.95 4.07
N LYS A 75 18.12 0.72 4.92
CA LYS A 75 16.88 0.00 4.57
C LYS A 75 15.70 0.94 4.43
N VAL A 76 15.74 2.10 5.09
CA VAL A 76 14.61 3.04 5.14
C VAL A 76 14.39 3.72 3.79
N TYR A 77 15.42 4.38 3.24
CA TYR A 77 15.27 5.15 2.00
C TYR A 77 14.90 4.31 0.77
N PRO A 78 15.46 3.10 0.56
CA PRO A 78 15.01 2.20 -0.49
C PRO A 78 13.51 1.89 -0.42
N LEU A 79 13.01 1.56 0.78
CA LEU A 79 11.58 1.27 0.98
C LEU A 79 10.70 2.50 0.72
N ILE A 80 11.12 3.69 1.20
CA ILE A 80 10.40 4.92 0.91
C ILE A 80 10.36 5.19 -0.61
N TRP A 81 11.49 4.98 -1.29
CA TRP A 81 11.59 5.17 -2.74
C TRP A 81 10.60 4.29 -3.49
N ASP A 82 10.55 3.00 -3.17
CA ASP A 82 9.63 2.03 -3.79
C ASP A 82 8.17 2.38 -3.53
N MET A 83 7.89 2.88 -2.32
CA MET A 83 6.54 3.35 -1.97
C MET A 83 6.09 4.55 -2.80
N LEU A 84 7.01 5.46 -3.12
CA LEU A 84 6.72 6.67 -3.90
C LEU A 84 6.68 6.43 -5.42
N HIS A 85 7.46 5.48 -5.95
CA HIS A 85 7.73 5.34 -7.40
C HIS A 85 7.10 4.14 -8.10
N GLY A 86 6.23 3.37 -7.43
CA GLY A 86 5.33 2.47 -8.16
C GLY A 86 5.19 1.04 -7.63
N GLN A 87 5.67 0.72 -6.43
CA GLN A 87 5.42 -0.59 -5.83
C GLN A 87 4.71 -0.55 -4.46
N GLY A 88 4.59 0.61 -3.81
CA GLY A 88 3.91 0.70 -2.51
C GLY A 88 2.40 0.82 -2.61
N ILE A 89 1.91 2.03 -2.85
CA ILE A 89 0.48 2.33 -2.68
C ILE A 89 -0.24 2.31 -4.03
N ASN A 90 -1.19 1.38 -4.20
CA ASN A 90 -1.97 1.18 -5.41
C ASN A 90 -2.48 2.52 -6.00
N PRO A 91 -2.10 2.89 -7.24
CA PRO A 91 -2.54 4.12 -7.87
C PRO A 91 -3.99 4.04 -8.38
N ASN A 92 -4.54 2.83 -8.57
CA ASN A 92 -5.82 2.58 -9.22
C ASN A 92 -6.96 2.42 -8.19
N LEU A 93 -7.12 3.40 -7.30
CA LEU A 93 -8.20 3.43 -6.32
C LEU A 93 -9.48 3.99 -6.96
N ILE A 94 -10.62 3.35 -6.71
CA ILE A 94 -11.90 3.65 -7.35
C ILE A 94 -12.64 4.73 -6.57
N THR A 95 -12.57 4.72 -5.23
CA THR A 95 -13.33 5.64 -4.38
C THR A 95 -12.60 6.97 -4.15
N GLU A 96 -13.36 8.07 -4.06
CA GLU A 96 -12.80 9.38 -3.71
C GLU A 96 -12.11 9.36 -2.34
N ALA A 97 -12.67 8.64 -1.38
CA ALA A 97 -12.09 8.46 -0.05
C ALA A 97 -10.71 7.78 -0.12
N GLY A 98 -10.59 6.67 -0.86
CA GLY A 98 -9.33 5.98 -1.07
C GLY A 98 -8.29 6.88 -1.76
N GLN A 99 -8.70 7.55 -2.84
CA GLN A 99 -7.82 8.49 -3.55
C GLN A 99 -7.36 9.65 -2.66
N GLY A 100 -8.25 10.19 -1.82
CA GLY A 100 -7.96 11.24 -0.86
C GLY A 100 -6.94 10.81 0.19
N VAL A 101 -7.15 9.65 0.81
CA VAL A 101 -6.22 9.09 1.81
C VAL A 101 -4.86 8.82 1.19
N ARG A 102 -4.80 8.22 0.00
CA ARG A 102 -3.54 8.00 -0.73
C ARG A 102 -2.80 9.31 -0.97
N ARG A 103 -3.49 10.36 -1.42
CA ARG A 103 -2.89 11.67 -1.71
C ARG A 103 -2.25 12.26 -0.47
N VAL A 104 -2.99 12.33 0.64
CA VAL A 104 -2.50 12.85 1.92
C VAL A 104 -1.32 12.02 2.41
N LEU A 105 -1.40 10.69 2.35
CA LEU A 105 -0.32 9.80 2.78
C LEU A 105 0.96 10.03 1.96
N MET A 106 0.85 10.08 0.63
CA MET A 106 1.99 10.34 -0.25
C MET A 106 2.63 11.71 0.02
N GLU A 107 1.81 12.73 0.28
CA GLU A 107 2.29 14.07 0.64
C GLU A 107 3.06 14.06 1.97
N GLN A 108 2.53 13.39 2.99
CA GLN A 108 3.18 13.25 4.29
C GLN A 108 4.51 12.49 4.18
N ILE A 109 4.54 11.40 3.40
CA ILE A 109 5.77 10.64 3.16
C ILE A 109 6.82 11.52 2.49
N ARG A 110 6.48 12.24 1.42
CA ARG A 110 7.42 13.16 0.73
C ARG A 110 7.93 14.27 1.64
N ARG A 111 7.05 14.83 2.48
CA ARG A 111 7.43 15.89 3.43
C ARG A 111 8.40 15.39 4.50
N ARG A 112 8.21 14.15 4.98
CA ARG A 112 9.02 13.58 6.05
C ARG A 112 10.32 12.93 5.55
N TRP A 113 10.30 12.41 4.33
CA TRP A 113 11.44 11.78 3.65
C TRP A 113 11.60 12.42 2.25
N PRO A 114 12.23 13.61 2.16
CA PRO A 114 12.48 14.26 0.88
C PRO A 114 13.45 13.42 0.04
N MET A 115 13.04 13.11 -1.20
CA MET A 115 13.86 12.33 -2.14
C MET A 115 14.85 13.21 -2.93
N ASP A 116 14.63 14.52 -2.95
CA ASP A 116 15.50 15.52 -3.56
C ASP A 116 16.71 15.89 -2.68
N ARG A 117 16.64 15.58 -1.38
CA ARG A 117 17.66 15.92 -0.39
C ARG A 117 17.93 14.77 0.57
N ILE A 118 18.35 13.64 0.01
CA ILE A 118 18.82 12.50 0.80
C ILE A 118 20.22 12.84 1.31
N SER A 119 20.47 12.61 2.61
CA SER A 119 21.79 12.90 3.18
C SER A 119 22.84 11.91 2.66
N ASP A 120 24.10 12.37 2.58
CA ASP A 120 25.20 11.53 2.10
C ASP A 120 25.38 10.28 2.96
N GLU A 121 25.15 10.37 4.28
CA GLU A 121 25.22 9.22 5.19
C GLU A 121 24.18 8.17 4.83
N ALA A 122 22.97 8.58 4.45
CA ALA A 122 21.92 7.67 4.03
C ALA A 122 22.25 7.00 2.68
N LEU A 123 22.82 7.76 1.74
CA LEU A 123 23.27 7.24 0.45
C LEU A 123 24.42 6.25 0.61
N ILE A 124 25.46 6.61 1.37
CA ILE A 124 26.62 5.76 1.67
C ILE A 124 26.15 4.50 2.40
N ALA A 125 25.33 4.62 3.45
CA ALA A 125 24.83 3.46 4.17
C ALA A 125 24.01 2.53 3.25
N THR A 126 23.21 3.09 2.34
CA THR A 126 22.43 2.32 1.36
C THR A 126 23.34 1.62 0.35
N PHE A 127 24.36 2.30 -0.17
CA PHE A 127 25.35 1.73 -1.08
C PHE A 127 26.15 0.58 -0.46
N LEU A 128 26.51 0.72 0.81
CA LEU A 128 27.22 -0.30 1.58
C LEU A 128 26.34 -1.51 1.92
N ASN A 129 25.02 -1.36 1.90
CA ASN A 129 24.09 -2.47 2.03
C ASN A 129 24.07 -3.29 0.73
N SER A 130 24.65 -4.50 0.75
CA SER A 130 24.74 -5.39 -0.41
C SER A 130 23.38 -5.72 -1.03
N ALA A 131 22.30 -5.77 -0.23
CA ALA A 131 20.95 -6.00 -0.73
C ALA A 131 20.34 -4.79 -1.47
N ALA A 132 20.86 -3.58 -1.23
CA ALA A 132 20.36 -2.33 -1.81
C ALA A 132 21.37 -1.63 -2.74
N ARG A 133 22.54 -2.23 -2.98
CA ARG A 133 23.63 -1.63 -3.77
C ARG A 133 23.22 -1.27 -5.21
N HIS A 134 22.33 -2.05 -5.81
CA HIS A 134 21.84 -1.84 -7.18
C HIS A 134 20.46 -1.15 -7.21
N HIS A 135 20.02 -0.62 -6.08
CA HIS A 135 18.70 -0.02 -5.96
C HIS A 135 18.60 1.26 -6.80
N ALA A 136 17.43 1.48 -7.43
CA ALA A 136 17.19 2.64 -8.29
C ALA A 136 17.46 3.99 -7.58
N LEU A 137 17.28 4.05 -6.26
CA LEU A 137 17.64 5.19 -5.40
C LEU A 137 19.08 5.69 -5.62
N LEU A 138 20.04 4.79 -5.87
CA LEU A 138 21.45 5.12 -6.03
C LEU A 138 21.84 5.46 -7.47
N GLN A 139 20.94 5.22 -8.43
CA GLN A 139 21.17 5.56 -9.82
C GLN A 139 21.02 7.07 -10.05
N THR A 140 21.93 7.63 -10.84
CA THR A 140 21.81 9.01 -11.33
C THR A 140 20.59 9.16 -12.24
N PRO A 141 20.06 10.39 -12.40
CA PRO A 141 18.98 10.66 -13.36
C PRO A 141 19.30 10.23 -14.81
N GLN A 142 20.59 10.22 -15.20
CA GLN A 142 21.06 9.76 -16.50
C GLN A 142 20.97 8.23 -16.63
N GLU A 143 21.36 7.50 -15.59
CA GLU A 143 21.26 6.03 -15.52
C GLU A 143 19.80 5.55 -15.47
N ARG A 144 18.91 6.27 -14.77
CA ARG A 144 17.48 5.93 -14.67
C ARG A 144 16.71 6.08 -15.98
N ASN A 145 17.16 6.96 -16.87
CA ASN A 145 16.54 7.24 -18.17
C ASN A 145 17.21 6.50 -19.34
N GLY A 146 18.13 5.55 -19.06
CA GLY A 146 18.77 4.73 -20.08
C GLY A 146 19.78 5.47 -20.98
N LEU A 147 20.28 6.64 -20.57
CA LEU A 147 21.25 7.43 -21.34
C LEU A 147 22.71 7.03 -21.06
N ASN A 148 22.99 5.74 -20.95
CA ASN A 148 24.35 5.21 -20.85
C ASN A 148 24.77 4.55 -22.17
N ASP A 149 24.92 5.37 -23.22
CA ASP A 149 25.45 4.92 -24.52
C ASP A 149 26.75 5.65 -24.94
N LEU A 150 27.33 6.50 -24.08
CA LEU A 150 28.44 7.40 -24.48
C LEU A 150 29.75 7.23 -23.70
N LEU A 151 29.90 6.20 -22.87
CA LEU A 151 31.18 5.91 -22.21
C LEU A 151 31.85 4.60 -22.67
N THR A 152 31.22 3.83 -23.56
CA THR A 152 31.82 2.62 -24.17
C THR A 152 32.49 2.89 -25.53
N THR A 153 32.36 4.08 -26.11
CA THR A 153 32.83 4.41 -27.47
C THR A 153 34.17 5.13 -27.57
N HIS A 154 34.84 5.43 -26.44
CA HIS A 154 36.18 6.04 -26.45
C HIS A 154 37.30 5.16 -25.86
N ALA A 155 37.07 3.84 -25.78
CA ALA A 155 38.11 2.86 -25.45
C ALA A 155 38.49 1.99 -26.67
N GLN A 156 38.70 2.63 -27.82
CA GLN A 156 39.40 2.05 -28.97
C GLN A 156 40.55 2.96 -29.37
#